data_AF-A0A7W1VYV4-F1
#
_entry.id   AF-A0A7W1VYV4-F1
#
_cell.length_a   1.000
_cell.length_b   1.000
_cell.length_c   1.000
_cell.angle_alpha   90.00
_cell.angle_beta   90.00
_cell.angle_gamma   90.00
#
_symmetry.space_group_name_H-M   'P 1'
#
loop_
_entity.id
_entity.type
_entity.pdbx_description
1 polymer ?
#
loop_
_entity_poly.entity_id
_entity_poly.type
_entity_poly.pdbx_seq_one_letter_code
_entity_poly.pdbx_strand_id
1 'polypeptide(L)'
;MNTGRSARAKVKKFLSFLGPGLITGASDDDPSGIATYSQAGAKFGLATLWTALITFPLMAAIQEMCARIGLITSVGLTTTLKKHYSKTLLYIMLVFSVPAIILNIGADIAGMGAVAHLIIPSVKPMVFSVVFTVMLVAMIVYLPYNKIVAILKYLC
;
A
#
# COMPACT_ATOMS: atom_id res chain seq x y z
N MET A 1 26.50 -27.35 23.49
CA MET A 1 25.73 -27.23 22.22
C MET A 1 24.35 -26.63 22.51
N ASN A 2 24.14 -25.31 22.45
CA ASN A 2 22.80 -24.71 22.69
C ASN A 2 22.52 -23.40 21.91
N THR A 3 23.34 -23.07 20.91
CA THR A 3 23.26 -21.83 20.13
C THR A 3 22.15 -21.83 19.06
N GLY A 4 21.65 -22.99 18.65
CA GLY A 4 20.63 -23.11 17.59
C GLY A 4 19.20 -22.67 17.98
N ARG A 5 18.81 -22.77 19.27
CA ARG A 5 17.47 -22.35 19.73
C ARG A 5 17.31 -20.82 19.75
N SER A 6 18.39 -20.08 20.00
CA SER A 6 18.40 -18.61 20.07
C SER A 6 18.23 -17.95 18.69
N ALA A 7 18.89 -18.48 17.65
CA ALA A 7 18.77 -17.98 16.29
C ALA A 7 17.34 -18.16 15.74
N ARG A 8 16.74 -19.34 15.94
CA ARG A 8 15.37 -19.62 15.49
C ARG A 8 14.32 -18.75 16.20
N ALA A 9 14.54 -18.46 17.49
CA ALA A 9 13.69 -17.54 18.25
C ALA A 9 13.85 -16.08 17.79
N LYS A 10 15.08 -15.63 17.48
CA LYS A 10 15.35 -14.29 16.91
C LYS A 10 14.71 -14.12 15.53
N VAL A 11 14.84 -15.11 14.64
CA VAL A 11 14.21 -15.08 13.31
C VAL A 11 12.69 -15.07 13.41
N LYS A 12 12.10 -15.90 14.28
CA LYS A 12 10.64 -15.89 14.53
C LYS A 12 10.15 -14.55 15.10
N LYS A 13 10.93 -13.94 15.99
CA LYS A 13 10.63 -12.61 16.55
C LYS A 13 10.71 -11.53 15.47
N PHE A 14 11.76 -11.53 14.64
CA PHE A 14 11.95 -10.63 13.51
C PHE A 14 10.81 -10.72 12.49
N LEU A 15 10.43 -11.94 12.07
CA LEU A 15 9.28 -12.20 11.20
C LEU A 15 7.94 -11.70 11.80
N SER A 16 7.80 -11.70 13.12
CA SER A 16 6.59 -11.13 13.76
C SER A 16 6.55 -9.60 13.68
N PHE A 17 7.71 -8.94 13.74
CA PHE A 17 7.85 -7.48 13.63
C PHE A 17 7.78 -6.95 12.20
N LEU A 18 8.07 -7.76 11.19
CA LEU A 18 7.97 -7.34 9.78
C LEU A 18 6.55 -6.98 9.33
N GLY A 19 5.51 -7.40 10.06
CA GLY A 19 4.13 -7.30 9.59
C GLY A 19 3.68 -5.93 9.11
N PRO A 20 3.68 -4.88 9.96
CA PRO A 20 3.18 -3.58 9.54
C PRO A 20 4.04 -2.94 8.43
N GLY A 21 5.37 -3.09 8.50
CA GLY A 21 6.28 -2.52 7.51
C GLY A 21 6.20 -3.22 6.15
N LEU A 22 6.11 -4.55 6.14
CA LEU A 22 5.96 -5.34 4.92
C LEU A 22 4.62 -5.08 4.23
N ILE A 23 3.54 -4.95 5.01
CA ILE A 23 2.21 -4.62 4.46
C ILE A 23 2.20 -3.20 3.89
N THR A 24 2.89 -2.25 4.52
CA THR A 24 2.97 -0.85 4.04
C THR A 24 3.82 -0.75 2.77
N GLY A 25 4.94 -1.48 2.69
CA GLY A 25 5.74 -1.54 1.47
C GLY A 25 4.98 -2.22 0.33
N ALA A 26 4.30 -3.33 0.60
CA ALA A 26 3.52 -4.03 -0.41
C ALA A 26 2.26 -3.26 -0.84
N SER A 27 1.73 -2.36 -0.01
CA SER A 27 0.65 -1.46 -0.43
C SER A 27 1.08 -0.38 -1.40
N ASP A 28 2.39 -0.13 -1.54
CA ASP A 28 2.92 0.87 -2.49
C ASP A 28 3.00 0.30 -3.93
N ASP A 29 3.05 -1.03 -4.07
CA ASP A 29 2.95 -1.74 -5.36
C ASP A 29 1.48 -2.04 -5.72
N ASP A 30 0.65 -1.00 -5.73
CA ASP A 30 -0.77 -1.10 -6.07
C ASP A 30 -1.00 -1.30 -7.60
N PRO A 31 -2.19 -1.80 -8.02
CA PRO A 31 -2.49 -2.00 -9.44
C PRO A 31 -2.29 -0.75 -10.30
N SER A 32 -2.56 0.44 -9.74
CA SER A 32 -2.34 1.71 -10.44
C SER A 32 -0.85 2.01 -10.68
N GLY A 33 0.02 1.72 -9.71
CA GLY A 33 1.47 1.81 -9.81
C GLY A 33 2.02 0.85 -10.87
N ILE A 34 1.61 -0.43 -10.81
CA ILE A 34 2.00 -1.44 -11.80
C ILE A 34 1.58 -1.02 -13.22
N ALA A 35 0.35 -0.52 -13.38
CA ALA A 35 -0.13 -0.03 -14.68
C ALA A 35 0.68 1.18 -15.18
N THR A 36 1.05 2.09 -14.29
CA THR A 36 1.85 3.28 -14.62
C THR A 36 3.25 2.90 -15.07
N TYR A 37 3.95 2.04 -14.30
CA TYR A 37 5.29 1.61 -14.65
C TYR A 37 5.30 0.74 -15.91
N SER A 38 4.27 -0.09 -16.13
CA SER A 38 4.12 -0.88 -17.36
C SER A 38 3.92 0.01 -18.58
N GLN A 39 3.06 1.03 -18.48
CA GLN A 39 2.85 2.00 -19.57
C GLN A 39 4.09 2.86 -19.83
N ALA A 40 4.78 3.30 -18.78
CA ALA A 40 6.02 4.05 -18.89
C ALA A 40 7.12 3.19 -19.55
N GLY A 41 7.28 1.94 -19.13
CA GLY A 41 8.23 1.00 -19.73
C GLY A 41 7.90 0.67 -21.18
N ALA A 42 6.61 0.52 -21.53
CA ALA A 42 6.19 0.30 -22.92
C ALA A 42 6.50 1.50 -23.84
N LYS A 43 6.43 2.73 -23.32
CA LYS A 43 6.69 3.96 -24.09
C LYS A 43 8.16 4.36 -24.14
N PHE A 44 8.87 4.25 -23.01
CA PHE A 44 10.22 4.77 -22.82
C PHE A 44 11.30 3.69 -22.73
N GLY A 45 10.93 2.41 -22.78
CA GLY A 45 11.86 1.29 -22.64
C GLY A 45 12.60 1.34 -21.30
N LEU A 46 13.93 1.18 -21.33
CA LEU A 46 14.79 1.22 -20.14
C LEU A 46 15.22 2.63 -19.74
N ALA A 47 14.80 3.67 -20.47
CA ALA A 47 15.26 5.04 -20.25
C ALA A 47 14.83 5.62 -18.90
N THR A 48 13.76 5.08 -18.28
CA THR A 48 13.29 5.50 -16.95
C THR A 48 13.85 4.65 -15.82
N LEU A 49 14.60 3.58 -16.09
CA LEU A 49 15.04 2.65 -15.03
C LEU A 49 15.99 3.31 -14.03
N TRP A 50 16.80 4.28 -14.47
CA TRP A 50 17.72 5.00 -13.59
C TRP A 50 16.99 5.81 -12.50
N THR A 51 15.73 6.21 -12.71
CA THR A 51 14.98 6.96 -11.68
C THR A 51 14.69 6.07 -10.48
N ALA A 52 14.51 4.76 -10.68
CA ALA A 52 14.26 3.80 -9.59
C ALA A 52 15.38 3.78 -8.55
N LEU A 53 16.63 3.99 -8.98
CA LEU A 53 17.79 4.04 -8.07
C LEU A 53 17.72 5.22 -7.09
N ILE A 54 17.04 6.31 -7.47
CA ILE A 54 16.89 7.52 -6.66
C ILE A 54 15.57 7.51 -5.90
N THR A 55 14.48 7.08 -6.56
CA THR A 55 13.14 7.08 -5.94
C THR A 55 13.00 6.02 -4.86
N PHE A 56 13.63 4.86 -5.01
CA PHE A 56 13.58 3.78 -4.02
C PHE A 56 14.14 4.18 -2.63
N PRO A 57 15.37 4.72 -2.50
CA PRO A 57 15.87 5.15 -1.19
C PRO A 57 15.07 6.33 -0.60
N LEU A 58 14.55 7.23 -1.45
CA LEU A 58 13.71 8.33 -1.00
C LEU A 58 12.39 7.83 -0.40
N MET A 59 11.73 6.91 -1.10
CA MET A 59 10.50 6.25 -0.65
C MET A 59 10.73 5.50 0.67
N ALA A 60 11.80 4.71 0.76
CA ALA A 60 12.17 3.99 1.97
C ALA A 60 12.39 4.94 3.16
N ALA A 61 13.08 6.07 2.94
CA ALA A 61 13.28 7.08 3.98
C ALA A 61 11.97 7.72 4.45
N ILE A 62 11.05 8.04 3.53
CA ILE A 62 9.74 8.60 3.86
C ILE A 62 8.91 7.60 4.66
N GLN A 63 8.84 6.34 4.22
CA GLN A 63 8.10 5.28 4.92
C GLN A 63 8.71 5.00 6.31
N GLU A 64 10.04 5.02 6.44
CA GLU A 64 10.72 4.90 7.74
C GLU A 64 10.34 6.06 8.69
N MET A 65 10.34 7.30 8.19
CA MET A 65 9.92 8.46 8.99
C MET A 65 8.46 8.32 9.44
N CYS A 66 7.55 7.95 8.55
CA CYS A 66 6.14 7.71 8.88
C CYS A 66 5.99 6.60 9.94
N ALA A 67 6.73 5.50 9.80
CA ALA A 67 6.73 4.40 10.76
C ALA A 67 7.24 4.82 12.13
N ARG A 68 8.33 5.61 12.18
CA ARG A 68 8.87 6.16 13.44
C ARG A 68 7.89 7.10 14.12
N ILE A 69 7.26 8.00 13.37
CA ILE A 69 6.23 8.91 13.90
C ILE A 69 5.05 8.10 14.46
N GLY A 70 4.54 7.11 13.72
CA GLY A 70 3.44 6.26 14.17
C GLY A 70 3.78 5.46 15.44
N LEU A 71 5.01 4.95 15.53
CA LEU A 71 5.49 4.19 16.68
C LEU A 71 5.62 5.06 17.95
N ILE A 72 6.12 6.29 17.81
CA ILE A 72 6.31 7.21 18.95
C ILE A 72 4.99 7.82 19.39
N THR A 73 4.17 8.27 18.44
CA THR A 73 2.93 9.01 18.76
C THR A 73 1.77 8.08 19.10
N SER A 74 1.83 6.81 18.70
CA SER A 74 0.76 5.80 18.87
C SER A 74 -0.60 6.25 18.33
N VAL A 75 -0.62 7.26 17.46
CA VAL A 75 -1.82 7.81 16.81
C VAL A 75 -1.55 8.06 15.34
N GLY A 76 -2.61 8.11 14.53
CA GLY A 76 -2.48 8.38 13.10
C GLY A 76 -1.90 9.76 12.79
N LEU A 77 -1.30 9.90 11.59
CA LEU A 77 -0.65 11.12 11.14
C LEU A 77 -1.57 12.35 11.21
N THR A 78 -2.85 12.20 10.85
CA THR A 78 -3.87 13.26 10.95
C THR A 78 -4.08 13.75 12.38
N THR A 79 -4.10 12.83 13.36
CA THR A 79 -4.23 13.16 14.78
C THR A 79 -2.98 13.87 15.29
N THR A 80 -1.79 13.45 14.84
CA THR A 80 -0.52 14.11 15.17
C THR A 80 -0.48 15.53 14.60
N LEU A 81 -0.93 15.73 13.35
CA LEU A 81 -1.04 17.04 12.72
C LEU A 81 -1.98 17.96 13.50
N LYS A 82 -3.16 17.45 13.89
CA LYS A 82 -4.15 18.21 14.66
C LYS A 82 -3.62 18.71 16.00
N LYS A 83 -2.71 17.96 16.63
CA LYS A 83 -2.12 18.29 17.94
C LYS A 83 -0.99 19.31 17.85
N HIS A 84 -0.19 19.30 16.79
CA HIS A 84 1.04 20.10 16.70
C HIS A 84 0.94 21.29 15.73
N TYR A 85 -0.04 21.32 14.83
CA TYR A 85 -0.17 22.35 13.80
C TYR A 85 -1.50 23.09 13.86
N SER A 86 -1.52 24.27 13.24
CA SER A 86 -2.72 25.09 13.12
C SER A 86 -3.82 24.38 12.30
N LYS A 87 -5.07 24.68 12.60
CA LYS A 87 -6.24 24.09 11.91
C LYS A 87 -6.17 24.32 10.40
N THR A 88 -5.65 25.48 9.96
CA THR A 88 -5.51 25.84 8.54
C THR A 88 -4.60 24.85 7.79
N LEU A 89 -3.43 24.52 8.34
CA LEU A 89 -2.52 23.58 7.69
C LEU A 89 -3.13 22.17 7.61
N LEU A 90 -3.84 21.76 8.66
CA LEU A 90 -4.55 20.49 8.67
C LEU A 90 -5.61 20.42 7.56
N TYR A 91 -6.42 21.46 7.39
CA TYR A 91 -7.43 21.49 6.32
C TYR A 91 -6.81 21.50 4.93
N ILE A 92 -5.73 22.25 4.71
CA ILE A 92 -4.99 22.24 3.44
C ILE A 92 -4.53 20.81 3.12
N MET A 93 -3.88 20.14 4.07
CA MET A 93 -3.41 18.77 3.85
C MET A 93 -4.56 17.79 3.59
N LEU A 94 -5.70 17.92 4.28
CA LEU A 94 -6.89 17.12 4.02
C LEU A 94 -7.47 17.34 2.62
N VAL A 95 -7.53 18.60 2.17
CA VAL A 95 -8.06 18.95 0.84
C VAL A 95 -7.20 18.38 -0.28
N PHE A 96 -5.89 18.25 -0.10
CA PHE A 96 -5.01 17.58 -1.08
C PHE A 96 -5.02 16.06 -0.94
N SER A 97 -5.01 15.54 0.29
CA SER A 97 -4.87 14.11 0.56
C SER A 97 -6.14 13.32 0.24
N VAL A 98 -7.33 13.85 0.55
CA VAL A 98 -8.59 13.13 0.33
C VAL A 98 -8.84 12.84 -1.15
N PRO A 99 -8.77 13.82 -2.08
CA PRO A 99 -8.92 13.55 -3.50
C PRO A 99 -7.83 12.61 -4.02
N ALA A 100 -6.58 12.77 -3.58
CA ALA A 100 -5.49 11.89 -4.00
C ALA A 100 -5.77 10.43 -3.67
N ILE A 101 -6.19 10.14 -2.43
CA ILE A 101 -6.52 8.78 -1.99
C ILE A 101 -7.74 8.24 -2.74
N ILE A 102 -8.79 9.06 -2.96
CA ILE A 102 -9.99 8.64 -3.70
C ILE A 102 -9.63 8.29 -5.15
N LEU A 103 -8.83 9.12 -5.80
CA LEU A 103 -8.36 8.89 -7.16
C LEU A 103 -7.48 7.63 -7.25
N ASN A 104 -6.63 7.40 -6.25
CA ASN A 104 -5.78 6.20 -6.20
C ASN A 104 -6.62 4.92 -6.12
N ILE A 105 -7.56 4.87 -5.17
CA ILE A 105 -8.49 3.74 -5.04
C ILE A 105 -9.30 3.53 -6.34
N GLY A 106 -9.74 4.62 -6.97
CA GLY A 106 -10.44 4.56 -8.26
C GLY A 106 -9.57 3.97 -9.37
N ALA A 107 -8.30 4.38 -9.45
CA ALA A 107 -7.34 3.88 -10.42
C ALA A 107 -7.02 2.38 -10.18
N ASP A 108 -6.91 1.95 -8.92
CA ASP A 108 -6.69 0.55 -8.58
C ASP A 108 -7.85 -0.34 -9.02
N ILE A 109 -9.08 0.06 -8.72
CA ILE A 109 -10.30 -0.67 -9.13
C ILE A 109 -10.44 -0.72 -10.66
N ALA A 110 -10.08 0.38 -11.34
CA ALA A 110 -10.06 0.42 -12.79
C ALA A 110 -8.97 -0.50 -13.38
N GLY A 111 -7.77 -0.50 -12.79
CA GLY A 111 -6.66 -1.37 -13.17
C GLY A 111 -7.00 -2.85 -13.01
N MET A 112 -7.54 -3.23 -11.84
CA MET A 112 -8.01 -4.60 -11.58
C MET A 112 -9.11 -5.03 -12.56
N GLY A 113 -10.06 -4.15 -12.85
CA GLY A 113 -11.13 -4.41 -13.83
C GLY A 113 -10.60 -4.61 -15.25
N ALA A 114 -9.60 -3.82 -15.66
CA ALA A 114 -8.94 -3.95 -16.96
C ALA A 114 -8.17 -5.27 -17.08
N VAL A 115 -7.41 -5.67 -16.04
CA VAL A 115 -6.69 -6.95 -16.03
C VAL A 115 -7.67 -8.13 -16.02
N ALA A 116 -8.76 -8.07 -15.25
CA ALA A 116 -9.77 -9.13 -15.26
C ALA A 116 -10.46 -9.30 -16.62
N HIS A 117 -10.67 -8.19 -17.35
CA HIS A 117 -11.15 -8.25 -18.72
C HIS A 117 -10.17 -8.95 -19.67
N LEU A 118 -8.85 -8.80 -19.48
CA LEU A 118 -7.85 -9.54 -20.26
C LEU A 118 -7.90 -11.05 -20.01
N ILE A 119 -8.26 -11.48 -18.79
CA ILE A 119 -8.38 -12.90 -18.42
C ILE A 119 -9.72 -13.49 -18.93
N ILE A 120 -10.80 -12.72 -18.85
CA ILE A 120 -12.15 -13.12 -19.28
C ILE A 120 -12.69 -12.06 -20.26
N PRO A 121 -12.40 -12.17 -21.57
CA PRO A 121 -12.76 -11.17 -22.58
C PRO A 121 -14.27 -10.97 -22.74
N SER A 122 -15.08 -11.93 -22.31
CA SER A 122 -16.54 -11.95 -22.49
C SER A 122 -17.29 -10.91 -21.64
N VAL A 123 -16.66 -10.31 -20.63
CA VAL A 123 -17.32 -9.41 -19.67
C VAL A 123 -16.67 -8.04 -19.68
N LYS A 124 -17.47 -6.97 -19.73
CA LYS A 124 -17.00 -5.57 -19.79
C LYS A 124 -16.18 -5.21 -18.52
N PRO A 125 -15.10 -4.42 -18.65
CA PRO A 125 -14.27 -4.00 -17.52
C PRO A 125 -15.05 -3.34 -16.37
N MET A 126 -16.08 -2.54 -16.72
CA MET A 126 -16.92 -1.84 -15.75
C MET A 126 -17.68 -2.81 -14.82
N VAL A 127 -18.11 -3.96 -15.34
CA VAL A 127 -18.80 -4.99 -14.53
C VAL A 127 -17.83 -5.62 -13.54
N PHE A 128 -16.60 -5.92 -13.96
CA PHE A 128 -15.56 -6.41 -13.06
C PHE A 128 -15.19 -5.39 -11.99
N SER A 129 -15.02 -4.12 -12.34
CA SER A 129 -14.74 -3.05 -11.37
C SER A 129 -15.82 -2.95 -10.29
N VAL A 130 -17.11 -3.00 -10.66
CA VAL A 130 -18.22 -2.99 -9.69
C VAL A 130 -18.20 -4.24 -8.81
N VAL A 131 -17.96 -5.42 -9.38
CA VAL A 131 -17.85 -6.67 -8.62
C VAL A 131 -16.69 -6.61 -7.62
N PHE A 132 -15.51 -6.13 -8.02
CA PHE A 132 -14.38 -5.94 -7.11
C PHE A 132 -14.69 -4.93 -6.01
N THR A 133 -15.34 -3.80 -6.31
CA THR A 133 -15.75 -2.83 -5.29
C THR A 133 -16.68 -3.47 -4.26
N VAL A 134 -17.72 -4.19 -4.69
CA VAL A 134 -18.67 -4.85 -3.78
C VAL A 134 -17.98 -5.92 -2.95
N MET A 135 -17.11 -6.73 -3.57
CA MET A 135 -16.32 -7.74 -2.88
C MET A 135 -15.38 -7.12 -1.83
N LEU A 136 -14.67 -6.05 -2.16
CA LEU A 136 -13.75 -5.36 -1.24
C LEU A 136 -14.51 -4.74 -0.06
N VAL A 137 -15.63 -4.07 -0.31
CA VAL A 137 -16.47 -3.50 0.76
C VAL A 137 -17.00 -4.61 1.67
N ALA A 138 -17.49 -5.72 1.12
CA ALA A 138 -17.91 -6.87 1.90
C ALA A 138 -16.74 -7.41 2.74
N MET A 139 -15.56 -7.58 2.15
CA MET A 139 -14.38 -8.08 2.85
C MET A 139 -13.96 -7.15 3.99
N ILE A 140 -14.00 -5.82 3.81
CA ILE A 140 -13.68 -4.84 4.86
C ILE A 140 -14.69 -4.93 6.03
N VAL A 141 -15.97 -5.14 5.73
CA VAL A 141 -17.02 -5.21 6.78
C VAL A 141 -16.96 -6.54 7.53
N TYR A 142 -16.72 -7.66 6.84
CA TYR A 142 -16.85 -8.99 7.43
C TYR A 142 -15.53 -9.58 7.97
N LEU A 143 -14.35 -9.15 7.50
CA LEU A 143 -13.08 -9.70 7.99
C LEU A 143 -12.48 -8.87 9.14
N PRO A 144 -12.11 -9.50 10.28
CA PRO A 144 -11.33 -8.83 11.31
C PRO A 144 -9.92 -8.52 10.80
N TYR A 145 -9.43 -7.32 11.11
CA TYR A 145 -8.12 -6.79 10.69
C TYR A 145 -6.95 -7.77 10.87
N ASN A 146 -6.97 -8.56 11.95
CA ASN A 146 -5.94 -9.56 12.24
C ASN A 146 -5.85 -10.68 11.19
N LYS A 147 -6.96 -11.06 10.54
CA LYS A 147 -6.96 -12.04 9.44
C LYS A 147 -6.50 -11.41 8.13
N ILE A 148 -6.85 -10.15 7.87
CA ILE A 148 -6.40 -9.40 6.68
C ILE A 148 -4.88 -9.26 6.70
N VAL A 149 -4.31 -8.84 7.83
CA VAL A 149 -2.86 -8.72 8.04
C VAL A 149 -2.15 -10.07 7.85
N ALA A 150 -2.75 -11.17 8.32
CA ALA A 150 -2.17 -12.50 8.15
C ALA A 150 -2.19 -12.96 6.68
N ILE A 151 -3.27 -12.69 5.95
CA ILE A 151 -3.40 -13.01 4.52
C ILE A 151 -2.42 -12.17 3.69
N LEU A 152 -2.35 -10.86 3.94
CA LEU A 152 -1.44 -9.94 3.23
C LEU A 152 0.03 -10.33 3.44
N LYS A 153 0.43 -10.76 4.64
CA LYS A 153 1.78 -11.30 4.90
C LYS A 153 2.17 -12.53 4.06
N TYR A 154 1.18 -13.26 3.54
CA TYR A 154 1.41 -14.45 2.71
C TYR A 154 1.30 -14.13 1.21
N LEU A 155 0.60 -13.06 0.86
CA LEU A 155 0.38 -12.63 -0.52
C LEU A 155 1.51 -11.72 -1.05
N CYS A 156 2.23 -11.07 -0.13
CA CYS A 156 3.38 -10.19 -0.36
C CYS A 156 4.67 -10.90 0.08
#